data_AF-A0A139PCA9-F1
#
_entry.id   AF-A0A139PCA9-F1
#
_cell.length_a   1.000
_cell.length_b   1.000
_cell.length_c   1.000
_cell.angle_alpha   90.00
_cell.angle_beta   90.00
_cell.angle_gamma   90.00
#
_symmetry.space_group_name_H-M   'P 1'
#
loop_
_entity.id
_entity.type
_entity.pdbx_description
1 polymer ?
#
loop_
_entity_poly.entity_id
_entity_poly.type
_entity_poly.pdbx_seq_one_letter_code
_entity_poly.pdbx_strand_id
1 'polypeptide(L)'
;MLHNAFAYVTRKFFKSIVIFLIILLMASLSLVGLSIKGATAKASQETFKNITNSFSMQINRRVNQGTPRGAGNIKGEDIKKITENKAIESYVKRINAIGDLTGYDLIETPETKKNLTPDRAKRFGSSMMITGVNDSSKEDKFVSGSYKLVEGEHLTNDDKDKISCIKTWQLNTAGKSEIRSN
;
A
#
# COMPACT_ATOMS: atom_id res chain seq x y z
N MET A 1 42.91 16.25 -37.24
CA MET A 1 42.61 14.94 -36.60
C MET A 1 41.16 14.47 -36.83
N LEU A 2 40.14 15.30 -36.59
CA LEU A 2 38.73 14.97 -36.85
C LEU A 2 38.41 14.60 -38.31
N HIS A 3 39.02 15.29 -39.29
CA HIS A 3 38.79 15.04 -40.72
C HIS A 3 39.23 13.63 -41.16
N ASN A 4 40.36 13.14 -40.63
CA ASN A 4 40.89 11.80 -40.93
C ASN A 4 40.04 10.70 -40.26
N ALA A 5 39.50 10.98 -39.06
CA ALA A 5 38.60 10.06 -38.38
C ALA A 5 37.26 9.92 -39.13
N PHE A 6 36.69 11.03 -39.63
CA PHE A 6 35.46 11.02 -40.40
C PHE A 6 35.61 10.25 -41.72
N ALA A 7 36.73 10.45 -42.42
CA ALA A 7 37.07 9.70 -43.63
C ALA A 7 37.24 8.18 -43.37
N TYR A 8 37.69 7.79 -42.18
CA TYR A 8 37.84 6.38 -41.81
C TYR A 8 36.49 5.69 -41.53
N VAL A 9 35.58 6.40 -40.87
CA VAL A 9 34.21 5.93 -40.58
C VAL A 9 33.40 5.75 -41.86
N THR A 10 33.47 6.70 -42.80
CA THR A 10 32.74 6.62 -44.08
C THR A 10 33.30 5.54 -45.02
N ARG A 11 34.62 5.29 -45.00
CA ARG A 11 35.26 4.24 -45.82
C ARG A 11 34.97 2.81 -45.33
N LYS A 12 34.72 2.61 -44.03
CA LYS A 12 34.35 1.31 -43.43
C LYS A 12 32.97 1.35 -42.76
N PHE A 13 32.00 1.91 -43.47
CA PHE A 13 30.65 2.20 -43.00
C PHE A 13 29.97 1.03 -42.24
N PHE A 14 30.01 -0.18 -42.80
CA PHE A 14 29.37 -1.35 -42.19
C PHE A 14 29.97 -1.73 -40.82
N LYS A 15 31.30 -1.81 -40.72
CA LYS A 15 31.97 -2.14 -39.45
C LYS A 15 31.78 -1.04 -38.41
N SER A 16 31.80 0.22 -38.84
CA SER A 16 31.62 1.37 -37.95
C SER A 16 30.18 1.46 -37.42
N ILE A 17 29.18 1.14 -38.24
CA ILE A 17 27.77 1.10 -37.83
C ILE A 17 27.50 -0.01 -36.82
N VAL A 18 28.06 -1.20 -37.02
CA VAL A 18 27.87 -2.32 -36.08
C VAL A 18 28.41 -1.97 -34.71
N ILE A 19 29.63 -1.39 -34.64
CA ILE A 19 30.23 -0.95 -33.37
C ILE A 19 29.40 0.18 -32.73
N PHE A 20 28.93 1.14 -33.54
CA PHE A 20 28.07 2.22 -33.07
C PHE A 20 26.75 1.71 -32.47
N LEU A 21 26.08 0.76 -33.13
CA LEU A 21 24.84 0.15 -32.64
C LEU A 21 25.04 -0.58 -31.30
N ILE A 22 26.15 -1.29 -31.12
CA ILE A 22 26.44 -1.99 -29.85
C ILE A 22 26.61 -0.97 -28.72
N ILE A 23 27.38 0.09 -28.95
CA ILE A 23 27.59 1.16 -27.95
C ILE A 23 26.27 1.88 -27.65
N LEU A 24 25.47 2.16 -28.68
CA LEU A 24 24.16 2.78 -28.55
C LEU A 24 23.20 1.92 -27.71
N LEU A 25 23.19 0.61 -27.95
CA LEU A 25 22.39 -0.34 -27.16
C LEU A 25 22.82 -0.35 -25.69
N MET A 26 24.12 -0.47 -25.40
CA MET A 26 24.63 -0.45 -24.02
C MET A 26 24.33 0.88 -23.31
N ALA A 27 24.48 2.00 -24.01
CA ALA A 27 24.16 3.33 -23.48
C ALA A 27 22.65 3.46 -23.21
N SER A 28 21.80 3.02 -24.13
CA SER A 28 20.35 3.08 -23.97
C SER A 28 19.85 2.26 -22.79
N LEU A 29 20.35 1.04 -22.60
CA LEU A 29 20.00 0.17 -21.46
C LEU A 29 20.41 0.80 -20.13
N SER A 30 21.61 1.40 -20.10
CA SER A 30 22.12 2.10 -18.93
C SER A 30 21.29 3.34 -18.59
N LEU A 31 20.87 4.09 -19.61
CA LEU A 31 20.02 5.27 -19.45
C LEU A 31 18.61 4.88 -18.97
N VAL A 32 18.03 3.81 -19.49
CA VAL A 32 16.73 3.27 -19.03
C VAL A 32 16.81 2.89 -17.54
N GLY A 33 17.85 2.19 -17.11
CA GLY A 33 18.04 1.84 -15.69
C GLY A 33 18.13 3.07 -14.79
N LEU A 34 18.89 4.09 -15.20
CA LEU A 34 19.00 5.36 -14.48
C LEU A 34 17.68 6.13 -14.45
N SER A 35 16.93 6.15 -15.56
CA SER A 35 15.62 6.78 -15.66
C SER A 35 14.59 6.09 -14.78
N ILE A 36 14.56 4.75 -14.74
CA ILE A 36 13.67 3.99 -13.84
C ILE A 36 14.04 4.28 -12.39
N LYS A 37 15.33 4.27 -12.05
CA LYS A 37 15.80 4.60 -10.69
C LYS A 37 15.39 6.01 -10.28
N GLY A 38 15.58 6.99 -11.17
CA GLY A 38 15.19 8.38 -10.94
C GLY A 38 13.67 8.55 -10.79
N ALA A 39 12.89 7.92 -11.68
CA ALA A 39 11.42 7.94 -11.62
C ALA A 39 10.90 7.28 -10.34
N THR A 40 11.49 6.14 -9.95
CA THR A 40 11.13 5.43 -8.71
C THR A 40 11.50 6.25 -7.47
N ALA A 41 12.68 6.88 -7.46
CA ALA A 41 13.09 7.75 -6.36
C ALA A 41 12.16 8.97 -6.22
N LYS A 42 11.75 9.57 -7.35
CA LYS A 42 10.80 10.69 -7.35
C LYS A 42 9.41 10.27 -6.88
N ALA A 43 8.88 9.16 -7.40
CA ALA A 43 7.58 8.63 -6.98
C ALA A 43 7.57 8.24 -5.50
N SER A 44 8.66 7.64 -5.02
CA SER A 44 8.90 7.34 -3.61
C SER A 44 8.91 8.63 -2.77
N GLN A 45 9.65 9.65 -3.20
CA GLN A 45 9.71 10.93 -2.48
C GLN A 45 8.35 11.64 -2.44
N GLU A 46 7.57 11.64 -3.52
CA GLU A 46 6.21 12.19 -3.53
C GLU A 46 5.28 11.42 -2.59
N THR A 47 5.36 10.09 -2.59
CA THR A 47 4.60 9.23 -1.66
C THR A 47 4.96 9.53 -0.20
N PHE A 48 6.27 9.57 0.11
CA PHE A 48 6.75 9.83 1.47
C PHE A 48 6.56 11.28 1.92
N LYS A 49 6.54 12.25 1.00
CA LYS A 49 6.24 13.65 1.33
C LYS A 49 4.83 13.80 1.91
N ASN A 50 3.86 13.08 1.36
CA ASN A 50 2.49 13.05 1.91
C ASN A 50 2.45 12.33 3.28
N ILE A 51 3.22 11.26 3.45
CA ILE A 51 3.32 10.53 4.74
C ILE A 51 4.01 11.38 5.82
N THR A 52 5.04 12.17 5.46
CA THR A 52 5.84 12.93 6.43
C THR A 52 5.07 14.11 7.05
N ASN A 53 4.04 14.61 6.36
CA ASN A 53 3.11 15.62 6.89
C ASN A 53 1.91 15.01 7.63
N SER A 54 1.88 13.70 7.83
CA SER A 54 0.85 13.02 8.60
C SER A 54 1.40 12.57 9.97
N PHE A 55 0.54 12.53 10.97
CA PHE A 55 0.84 11.95 12.27
C PHE A 55 -0.24 10.95 12.63
N SER A 56 0.14 9.85 13.28
CA SER A 56 -0.81 8.87 13.81
C SER A 56 -0.79 8.92 15.33
N MET A 57 -1.98 8.90 15.92
CA MET A 57 -2.15 8.84 17.36
C MET A 57 -2.69 7.45 17.71
N GLN A 58 -1.88 6.67 18.42
CA GLN A 58 -2.23 5.31 18.83
C GLN A 58 -1.82 5.09 20.28
N ILE A 59 -2.45 4.13 20.94
CA ILE A 59 -2.01 3.71 22.26
C ILE A 59 -0.64 3.05 22.18
N ASN A 60 0.22 3.37 23.15
CA ASN A 60 1.47 2.65 23.31
C ASN A 60 1.20 1.33 24.04
N ARG A 61 1.10 0.23 23.29
CA ARG A 61 0.81 -1.12 23.83
C ARG A 61 1.85 -1.64 24.82
N ARG A 62 3.06 -1.05 24.87
CA ARG A 62 4.10 -1.46 25.83
C ARG A 62 3.77 -1.04 27.26
N VAL A 63 3.06 0.08 27.42
CA VAL A 63 2.71 0.67 28.73
C VAL A 63 1.20 0.76 28.96
N ASN A 64 0.40 0.58 27.91
CA ASN A 64 -1.05 0.60 27.98
C ASN A 64 -1.63 -0.48 27.06
N GLN A 65 -2.10 -1.58 27.66
CA GLN A 65 -2.65 -2.74 26.95
C GLN A 65 -3.99 -2.43 26.23
N GLY A 66 -4.57 -1.24 26.40
CA GLY A 66 -5.84 -0.83 25.81
C GLY A 66 -7.04 -1.30 26.63
N THR A 67 -8.23 -1.28 26.02
CA THR A 67 -9.47 -1.75 26.66
C THR A 67 -9.98 -3.02 25.95
N PRO A 68 -10.84 -3.83 26.60
CA PRO A 68 -11.54 -4.93 25.93
C PRO A 68 -12.36 -4.50 24.72
N ARG A 69 -12.70 -3.21 24.60
CA ARG A 69 -13.41 -2.59 23.46
C ARG A 69 -12.48 -2.05 22.38
N GLY A 70 -11.18 -2.35 22.46
CA GLY A 70 -10.19 -2.00 21.45
C GLY A 70 -9.10 -1.03 21.93
N ALA A 71 -8.28 -0.62 20.96
CA ALA A 71 -7.07 0.18 21.16
C ALA A 71 -7.32 1.71 21.20
N GLY A 72 -8.58 2.15 21.28
CA GLY A 72 -8.94 3.56 21.17
C GLY A 72 -8.98 4.27 22.53
N ASN A 73 -8.03 5.16 22.79
CA ASN A 73 -8.07 6.09 23.94
C ASN A 73 -8.40 7.54 23.54
N ILE A 74 -8.57 7.81 22.25
CA ILE A 74 -8.86 9.15 21.75
C ILE A 74 -10.38 9.31 21.68
N LYS A 75 -10.94 10.22 22.47
CA LYS A 75 -12.37 10.50 22.46
C LYS A 75 -12.74 11.23 21.17
N GLY A 76 -13.95 10.96 20.65
CA GLY A 76 -14.44 11.63 19.45
C GLY A 76 -14.46 13.16 19.56
N GLU A 77 -14.66 13.70 20.76
CA GLU A 77 -14.59 15.13 21.05
C GLU A 77 -13.18 15.70 20.84
N ASP A 78 -12.15 14.99 21.28
CA ASP A 78 -10.76 15.41 21.12
C ASP A 78 -10.33 15.33 19.65
N ILE A 79 -10.83 14.32 18.93
CA ILE A 79 -10.66 14.24 17.47
C ILE A 79 -11.24 15.49 16.81
N LYS A 80 -12.46 15.91 17.17
CA LYS A 80 -13.08 17.13 16.62
C LYS A 80 -12.21 18.36 16.85
N LYS A 81 -11.75 18.60 18.09
CA LYS A 81 -10.86 19.72 18.44
C LYS A 81 -9.57 19.73 17.62
N ILE A 82 -8.99 18.56 17.38
CA ILE A 82 -7.79 18.43 16.55
C ILE A 82 -8.12 18.80 15.09
N THR A 83 -9.20 18.23 14.54
CA THR A 83 -9.59 18.41 13.14
C THR A 83 -10.16 19.78 12.79
N GLU A 84 -10.63 20.55 13.78
CA GLU A 84 -11.07 21.94 13.60
C GLU A 84 -9.90 22.89 13.30
N ASN A 85 -8.66 22.45 13.54
CA ASN A 85 -7.48 23.22 13.17
C ASN A 85 -7.32 23.27 11.65
N LYS A 86 -7.24 24.48 11.08
CA LYS A 86 -7.05 24.73 9.64
C LYS A 86 -5.77 24.13 9.06
N ALA A 87 -4.81 23.76 9.90
CA ALA A 87 -3.59 23.06 9.48
C ALA A 87 -3.83 21.58 9.13
N ILE A 88 -4.98 21.01 9.50
CA ILE A 88 -5.32 19.62 9.20
C ILE A 88 -6.23 19.58 7.98
N GLU A 89 -5.69 19.12 6.86
CA GLU A 89 -6.41 18.98 5.59
C GLU A 89 -7.40 17.81 5.62
N SER A 90 -7.01 16.70 6.24
CA SER A 90 -7.85 15.50 6.33
C SER A 90 -7.45 14.60 7.49
N TYR A 91 -8.34 13.68 7.85
CA TYR A 91 -8.11 12.77 8.96
C TYR A 91 -8.90 11.47 8.79
N VAL A 92 -8.36 10.39 9.35
CA VAL A 92 -9.00 9.07 9.36
C VAL A 92 -9.18 8.61 10.79
N LYS A 93 -10.43 8.29 11.16
CA LYS A 93 -10.76 7.60 12.41
C LYS A 93 -10.76 6.10 12.12
N ARG A 94 -9.90 5.36 12.83
CA ARG A 94 -9.83 3.90 12.71
C ARG A 94 -10.37 3.25 13.96
N ILE A 95 -11.33 2.34 13.80
CA ILE A 95 -11.87 1.51 14.88
C ILE A 95 -11.66 0.06 14.48
N ASN A 96 -11.06 -0.73 15.36
CA ASN A 96 -10.91 -2.17 15.15
C ASN A 96 -11.94 -2.90 16.01
N ALA A 97 -12.68 -3.80 15.38
CA ALA A 97 -13.64 -4.68 16.02
C ALA A 97 -13.29 -6.14 15.69
N ILE A 98 -13.71 -7.04 16.55
CA ILE A 98 -13.73 -8.48 16.27
C ILE A 98 -15.20 -8.85 16.19
N GLY A 99 -15.60 -9.45 15.07
CA GLY A 99 -16.96 -9.91 14.85
C GLY A 99 -16.96 -11.39 14.45
N ASP A 100 -17.94 -12.15 14.93
CA ASP A 100 -18.12 -13.52 14.49
C ASP A 100 -18.81 -13.54 13.13
N LEU A 101 -18.22 -14.28 12.18
CA LEU A 101 -18.81 -14.53 10.88
C LEU A 101 -19.92 -15.55 11.05
N THR A 102 -21.16 -15.14 10.81
CA THR A 102 -22.34 -16.01 10.89
C THR A 102 -22.77 -16.38 9.48
N GLY A 103 -23.01 -17.68 9.23
CA GLY A 103 -23.49 -18.19 7.94
C GLY A 103 -22.42 -18.44 6.87
N TYR A 104 -21.14 -18.30 7.20
CA TYR A 104 -20.02 -18.61 6.30
C TYR A 104 -18.89 -19.31 7.06
N ASP A 105 -18.25 -20.28 6.40
CA ASP A 105 -17.10 -20.99 6.96
C ASP A 105 -15.79 -20.27 6.63
N LEU A 106 -14.91 -20.18 7.63
CA LEU A 106 -13.58 -19.62 7.45
C LEU A 106 -12.69 -20.64 6.73
N ILE A 107 -12.20 -20.30 5.54
CA ILE A 107 -11.26 -21.17 4.81
C ILE A 107 -9.87 -21.00 5.42
N GLU A 108 -9.41 -22.02 6.14
CA GLU A 108 -8.09 -22.02 6.74
C GLU A 108 -7.00 -22.44 5.76
N THR A 109 -6.02 -21.58 5.52
CA THR A 109 -4.77 -21.90 4.82
C THR A 109 -3.76 -22.59 5.77
N PRO A 110 -2.73 -23.30 5.24
CA PRO A 110 -1.66 -23.88 6.05
C PRO A 110 -0.96 -22.87 6.97
N GLU A 111 -0.89 -21.61 6.55
CA GLU A 111 -0.31 -20.51 7.33
C GLU A 111 -1.21 -20.08 8.50
N THR A 112 -2.53 -19.99 8.28
CA THR A 112 -3.48 -19.71 9.37
C THR A 112 -3.55 -20.85 10.38
N LYS A 113 -3.43 -22.11 9.93
CA LYS A 113 -3.42 -23.30 10.82
C LYS A 113 -2.22 -23.34 11.77
N LYS A 114 -1.06 -22.80 11.38
CA LYS A 114 0.14 -22.77 12.24
C LYS A 114 -0.08 -22.00 13.55
N ASN A 115 -0.98 -21.03 13.58
CA ASN A 115 -1.25 -20.17 14.74
C ASN A 115 -2.56 -20.52 15.47
N LEU A 116 -3.23 -21.59 15.05
CA LEU A 116 -4.52 -22.06 15.56
C LEU A 116 -4.29 -23.24 16.51
N THR A 117 -4.25 -22.95 17.81
CA THR A 117 -4.36 -24.00 18.85
C THR A 117 -5.80 -24.49 18.97
N PRO A 118 -6.06 -25.71 19.47
CA PRO A 118 -7.42 -26.25 19.64
C PRO A 118 -8.35 -25.33 20.45
N ASP A 119 -7.81 -24.65 21.46
CA ASP A 119 -8.55 -23.66 22.26
C ASP A 119 -8.85 -22.37 21.49
N ARG A 120 -7.97 -21.94 20.59
CA ARG A 120 -8.22 -20.80 19.70
C ARG A 120 -9.24 -21.13 18.62
N ALA A 121 -9.21 -22.35 18.08
CA ALA A 121 -10.21 -22.81 17.11
C ALA A 121 -11.62 -22.77 17.72
N LYS A 122 -11.78 -23.22 18.97
CA LYS A 122 -13.08 -23.16 19.68
C LYS A 122 -13.54 -21.74 20.00
N ARG A 123 -12.63 -20.81 20.30
CA ARG A 123 -12.98 -19.45 20.74
C ARG A 123 -13.03 -18.41 19.63
N PHE A 124 -12.30 -18.64 18.53
CA PHE A 124 -12.09 -17.66 17.47
C PHE A 124 -12.15 -18.27 16.06
N GLY A 125 -12.54 -19.54 15.92
CA GLY A 125 -12.56 -20.23 14.61
C GLY A 125 -13.47 -19.56 13.58
N SER A 126 -14.47 -18.81 14.03
CA SER A 126 -15.38 -18.01 13.20
C SER A 126 -15.17 -16.49 13.36
N SER A 127 -14.21 -16.04 14.17
CA SER A 127 -14.04 -14.61 14.43
C SER A 127 -13.16 -13.95 13.37
N MET A 128 -13.64 -12.84 12.81
CA MET A 128 -12.92 -12.00 11.87
C MET A 128 -12.61 -10.64 12.48
N MET A 129 -11.42 -10.12 12.15
CA MET A 129 -11.05 -8.74 12.49
C MET A 129 -11.65 -7.80 11.44
N ILE A 130 -12.44 -6.84 11.89
CA ILE A 130 -13.07 -5.82 11.07
C ILE A 130 -12.46 -4.47 11.45
N THR A 131 -12.13 -3.67 10.44
CA THR A 131 -11.65 -2.30 10.65
C THR A 131 -12.66 -1.33 10.06
N GLY A 132 -13.27 -0.52 10.93
CA GLY A 132 -14.11 0.61 10.54
C GLY A 132 -13.24 1.85 10.29
N VAL A 133 -13.50 2.52 9.17
CA VAL A 133 -12.89 3.79 8.77
C VAL A 133 -13.96 4.75 8.26
N ASN A 134 -13.77 6.05 8.46
CA ASN A 134 -14.66 7.09 7.94
C ASN A 134 -14.40 7.47 6.47
N ASP A 135 -13.18 7.20 5.98
CA ASP A 135 -12.81 7.40 4.58
C ASP A 135 -11.75 6.36 4.23
N SER A 136 -12.11 5.42 3.37
CA SER A 136 -11.20 4.33 2.99
C SER A 136 -10.11 4.79 2.02
N SER A 137 -10.33 5.85 1.24
CA SER A 137 -9.33 6.36 0.28
C SER A 137 -8.08 6.89 0.97
N LYS A 138 -8.25 7.37 2.21
CA LYS A 138 -7.22 7.95 3.04
C LYS A 138 -6.58 6.96 4.01
N GLU A 139 -6.97 5.68 3.96
CA GLU A 139 -6.34 4.65 4.79
C GLU A 139 -4.91 4.37 4.30
N ASP A 140 -3.98 4.20 5.26
CA ASP A 140 -2.54 4.13 5.01
C ASP A 140 -2.13 3.16 3.89
N LYS A 141 -2.85 2.05 3.74
CA LYS A 141 -2.53 1.00 2.77
C LYS A 141 -3.00 1.36 1.36
N PHE A 142 -4.05 2.17 1.23
CA PHE A 142 -4.45 2.74 -0.06
C PHE A 142 -3.54 3.91 -0.46
N VAL A 143 -3.23 4.81 0.48
CA VAL A 143 -2.34 5.96 0.23
C VAL A 143 -0.91 5.50 -0.13
N SER A 144 -0.41 4.45 0.53
CA SER A 144 0.89 3.86 0.19
C SER A 144 0.91 3.05 -1.12
N GLY A 145 -0.25 2.85 -1.77
CA GLY A 145 -0.38 2.02 -2.96
C GLY A 145 -0.17 0.52 -2.71
N SER A 146 -0.13 0.10 -1.44
CA SER A 146 -0.07 -1.31 -1.04
C SER A 146 -1.34 -2.04 -1.46
N TYR A 147 -2.48 -1.33 -1.34
CA TYR A 147 -3.80 -1.78 -1.74
C TYR A 147 -4.29 -1.02 -2.96
N LYS A 148 -5.00 -1.72 -3.84
CA LYS A 148 -5.68 -1.13 -5.00
C LYS A 148 -7.16 -1.48 -4.97
N LEU A 149 -8.01 -0.46 -5.10
CA LEU A 149 -9.43 -0.68 -5.35
C LEU A 149 -9.61 -1.21 -6.77
N VAL A 150 -10.21 -2.38 -6.89
CA VAL A 150 -10.42 -3.08 -8.17
C VAL A 150 -11.87 -3.02 -8.61
N GLU A 151 -12.80 -2.99 -7.65
CA GLU A 151 -14.23 -2.95 -7.92
C GLU A 151 -14.93 -2.14 -6.83
N GLY A 152 -15.93 -1.36 -7.23
CA GLY A 152 -16.69 -0.47 -6.34
C GLY A 152 -16.03 0.88 -6.10
N GLU A 153 -16.42 1.53 -5.01
CA GLU A 153 -15.99 2.88 -4.64
C GLU A 153 -15.39 2.90 -3.23
N HIS A 154 -14.62 3.95 -2.93
CA HIS A 154 -14.13 4.16 -1.58
C HIS A 154 -15.28 4.50 -0.64
N LEU A 155 -15.32 3.80 0.51
CA LEU A 155 -16.23 4.13 1.61
C LEU A 155 -15.98 5.55 2.10
N THR A 156 -17.06 6.30 2.24
CA THR A 156 -17.13 7.66 2.76
C THR A 156 -17.93 7.72 4.05
N ASN A 157 -17.92 8.86 4.73
CA ASN A 157 -18.57 9.01 6.03
C ASN A 157 -20.11 9.00 5.95
N ASP A 158 -20.68 9.12 4.74
CA ASP A 158 -22.12 9.07 4.49
C ASP A 158 -22.61 7.63 4.22
N ASP A 159 -21.69 6.70 3.97
CA ASP A 159 -22.03 5.30 3.73
C ASP A 159 -22.44 4.60 5.03
N LYS A 160 -23.61 3.97 5.00
CA LYS A 160 -24.14 3.15 6.10
C LYS A 160 -24.21 1.69 5.64
N ASP A 161 -23.79 0.79 6.52
CA ASP A 161 -23.85 -0.65 6.35
C ASP A 161 -23.10 -1.19 5.10
N LYS A 162 -22.18 -0.41 4.54
CA LYS A 162 -21.30 -0.83 3.44
C LYS A 162 -20.02 -1.46 3.97
N ILE A 163 -19.55 -2.49 3.27
CA ILE A 163 -18.35 -3.23 3.64
C ILE A 163 -17.42 -3.28 2.42
N SER A 164 -16.14 -3.02 2.67
CA SER A 164 -15.08 -3.21 1.68
C SER A 164 -14.30 -4.47 2.05
N CYS A 165 -14.21 -5.41 1.10
CA CYS A 165 -13.55 -6.70 1.29
C CYS A 165 -12.21 -6.71 0.57
N ILE A 166 -11.17 -7.12 1.30
CA ILE A 166 -9.83 -7.28 0.75
C ILE A 166 -9.71 -8.68 0.17
N LYS A 167 -9.42 -8.76 -1.13
CA LYS A 167 -9.06 -9.98 -1.85
C LYS A 167 -7.56 -9.95 -2.15
N THR A 168 -6.79 -10.65 -1.33
CA THR A 168 -5.36 -10.84 -1.58
C THR A 168 -5.14 -12.11 -2.40
N TRP A 169 -4.56 -11.98 -3.60
CA TRP A 169 -4.00 -13.13 -4.31
C TRP A 169 -2.58 -13.38 -3.77
N GLN A 170 -2.37 -14.45 -3.02
CA GLN A 170 -1.01 -14.94 -2.73
C GLN A 170 -0.43 -15.57 -4.01
N LEU A 171 -0.01 -14.72 -4.95
CA LEU A 171 0.93 -15.13 -5.99
C LEU A 171 2.33 -14.90 -5.44
N ASN A 172 3.13 -15.96 -5.47
CA ASN A 172 4.45 -16.06 -4.86
C ASN A 172 5.53 -15.27 -5.63
N THR A 173 5.24 -14.01 -5.97
CA THR A 173 6.16 -12.99 -6.50
C THR A 173 5.43 -11.63 -6.47
N ALA A 174 5.88 -10.70 -5.63
CA ALA A 174 5.49 -9.29 -5.59
C ALA A 174 3.96 -9.01 -5.57
N GLY A 175 3.26 -9.52 -4.56
CA GLY A 175 1.81 -9.44 -4.44
C GLY A 175 1.27 -8.05 -4.05
N LYS A 176 0.59 -7.39 -4.99
CA LYS A 176 -0.40 -6.34 -4.67
C LYS A 176 -1.70 -6.99 -4.23
N SER A 177 -2.37 -6.41 -3.23
CA SER A 177 -3.68 -6.89 -2.75
C SER A 177 -4.79 -6.01 -3.33
N GLU A 178 -5.87 -6.66 -3.76
CA GLU A 178 -6.99 -6.05 -4.47
C GLU A 178 -8.18 -5.92 -3.53
N ILE A 179 -8.96 -4.85 -3.65
CA ILE A 179 -10.12 -4.61 -2.79
C ILE A 179 -11.38 -4.47 -3.64
N ARG A 180 -12.47 -5.10 -3.20
CA ARG A 180 -13.82 -4.97 -3.78
C ARG A 180 -14.79 -4.40 -2.75
N SER A 181 -15.53 -3.36 -3.09
CA SER A 181 -16.66 -2.89 -2.28
C SER A 181 -17.98 -3.41 -2.84
N ASN A 182 -18.95 -3.65 -1.95
CA ASN A 182 -20.38 -3.80 -2.30
C ASN A 182 -21.13 -2.55 -1.79
#